data_AF-A0A061PC27-F1
#
_entry.id   AF-A0A061PC27-F1
#
_cell.length_a   1.000
_cell.length_b   1.000
_cell.length_c   1.000
_cell.angle_alpha   90.00
_cell.angle_beta   90.00
_cell.angle_gamma   90.00
#
_symmetry.space_group_name_H-M   'P 1'
#
loop_
_entity.id
_entity.type
_entity.pdbx_description
1 polymer ?
#
loop_
_entity_poly.entity_id
_entity_poly.type
_entity_poly.pdbx_seq_one_letter_code
_entity_poly.pdbx_strand_id
1 'polypeptide(L)' 'MPTLVIQPIVENAISHGLERKLGHGRLQLHVMKETNSIQIVIADNGVGMNEQVLATCFLEKRGKSIEEEEQELDFRM' A
#
# COMPACT_ATOMS: atom_id res chain seq x y z
N MET A 1 -14.06 -5.73 -9.37
CA MET A 1 -12.73 -5.06 -9.43
C MET A 1 -12.86 -3.73 -8.71
N PRO A 2 -12.22 -3.52 -7.54
CA PRO A 2 -12.32 -2.25 -6.84
C PRO A 2 -11.58 -1.19 -7.67
N THR A 3 -12.25 -0.07 -7.94
CA THR A 3 -11.82 0.95 -8.91
C THR A 3 -10.64 1.82 -8.45
N LEU A 4 -10.16 1.67 -7.22
CA LEU A 4 -9.28 2.64 -6.56
C LEU A 4 -8.12 1.99 -5.78
N VAL A 5 -7.40 1.03 -6.38
CA VAL A 5 -6.27 0.36 -5.70
C VAL A 5 -5.09 1.31 -5.42
N ILE A 6 -4.87 2.31 -6.28
CA ILE A 6 -3.76 3.26 -6.16
C ILE A 6 -4.07 4.37 -5.15
N GLN A 7 -5.33 4.79 -5.07
CA GLN A 7 -5.77 5.90 -4.22
C GLN A 7 -5.33 5.78 -2.75
N PRO A 8 -5.53 4.65 -2.04
CA PRO A 8 -5.14 4.55 -0.64
C PRO A 8 -3.62 4.65 -0.44
N ILE A 9 -2.82 4.19 -1.40
CA ILE A 9 -1.35 4.28 -1.29
C ILE A 9 -0.89 5.74 -1.51
N VAL A 10 -1.50 6.44 -2.46
CA VAL A 10 -1.25 7.87 -2.71
C VAL A 10 -1.70 8.73 -1.53
N GLU A 11 -2.88 8.46 -0.97
CA GLU A 11 -3.41 9.15 0.19
C GLU A 11 -2.49 8.98 1.42
N ASN A 12 -1.99 7.76 1.64
CA ASN A 12 -1.04 7.50 2.72
C ASN A 12 0.25 8.32 2.55
N ALA A 13 0.79 8.40 1.33
CA ALA A 13 1.99 9.17 1.06
C ALA A 13 1.79 10.67 1.30
N ILE A 14 0.60 11.21 0.98
CA ILE A 14 0.27 12.62 1.20
C ILE A 14 0.05 12.89 2.70
N SER A 15 -0.92 12.23 3.33
CA SER A 15 -1.37 12.54 4.69
C SER A 15 -0.35 12.15 5.77
N HIS A 16 0.35 11.02 5.58
CA HIS A 16 1.30 10.54 6.58
C HIS A 16 2.75 10.89 6.25
N GLY A 17 3.11 10.92 4.96
CA GLY A 17 4.47 11.23 4.51
C GLY A 17 4.72 12.73 4.37
N LEU A 18 3.99 13.39 3.47
CA LEU A 18 4.31 14.75 3.01
C LEU A 18 3.76 15.87 3.90
N GLU A 19 2.55 15.73 4.45
CA GLU A 19 1.90 16.78 5.25
C GLU A 19 2.71 17.16 6.50
N ARG A 20 3.46 16.19 7.05
CA ARG A 20 4.30 16.37 8.25
C ARG A 20 5.72 16.86 7.94
N LYS A 21 6.08 16.99 6.67
CA LYS A 21 7.43 17.40 6.25
C LYS A 21 7.55 18.92 6.32
N LEU A 22 8.65 19.41 6.91
CA LEU A 22 9.02 20.82 6.79
C LEU A 22 9.55 21.11 5.38
N GLY A 23 8.97 22.11 4.71
CA GLY A 23 9.36 22.53 3.36
C GLY A 23 8.64 21.76 2.26
N HIS A 24 9.27 21.65 1.09
CA HIS A 24 8.61 21.12 -0.10
C HIS A 24 8.55 19.58 -0.08
N GLY A 25 7.33 19.05 -0.13
CA GLY A 25 7.06 17.64 -0.36
C GLY A 25 7.05 17.28 -1.85
N ARG A 26 7.45 16.06 -2.18
CA ARG A 26 7.46 15.51 -3.54
C ARG A 26 6.90 14.10 -3.50
N LEU A 27 5.89 13.85 -4.33
CA LEU A 27 5.37 12.53 -4.64
C LEU A 27 5.66 12.21 -6.11
N GLN A 28 6.14 11.02 -6.39
CA GLN A 28 6.42 10.52 -7.74
C GLN A 28 5.61 9.24 -7.98
N LEU A 29 4.87 9.22 -9.08
CA LEU A 29 4.18 8.04 -9.59
C LEU A 29 4.80 7.64 -10.92
N HIS A 30 5.36 6.45 -10.98
CA HIS A 30 5.88 5.86 -12.21
C HIS A 30 5.05 4.62 -12.56
N VAL A 31 4.57 4.56 -13.79
CA VAL A 31 3.82 3.42 -14.31
C VAL A 31 4.56 2.88 -15.52
N MET A 32 4.93 1.61 -15.46
CA MET A 32 5.67 0.93 -16.51
C MET A 32 4.92 -0.33 -16.92
N LYS A 33 4.82 -0.56 -18.22
CA LYS A 33 4.29 -1.81 -18.76
C LYS A 33 5.42 -2.82 -18.82
N GLU A 34 5.24 -3.93 -18.12
CA GLU A 34 6.08 -5.12 -18.25
C GLU A 34 5.41 -6.13 -19.18
N THR A 35 6.13 -7.21 -19.53
CA THR A 35 5.64 -8.21 -20.50
C THR A 35 4.28 -8.79 -20.09
N ASN A 36 4.09 -9.11 -18.80
CA ASN A 36 2.88 -9.77 -18.29
C ASN A 36 2.23 -9.01 -17.11
N SER A 37 2.66 -7.77 -16.84
CA SER A 37 2.18 -7.00 -15.69
C SER A 37 2.33 -5.51 -15.91
N ILE A 38 1.80 -4.73 -14.98
CA ILE A 38 2.05 -3.29 -14.87
C ILE A 38 2.80 -3.08 -13.57
N GLN A 39 3.98 -2.48 -13.65
CA GLN A 39 4.70 -2.03 -12.48
C GLN A 39 4.29 -0.60 -12.15
N ILE A 40 3.84 -0.38 -10.92
CA ILE A 40 3.49 0.94 -10.40
C ILE A 40 4.39 1.23 -9.21
N VAL A 41 5.14 2.33 -9.29
CA VAL A 41 6.03 2.80 -8.23
C VAL A 41 5.51 4.13 -7.72
N ILE A 42 5.25 4.20 -6.42
CA ILE A 42 4.87 5.42 -5.70
C ILE A 42 5.98 5.72 -4.72
N ALA A 43 6.59 6.89 -4.83
CA ALA A 43 7.70 7.31 -3.99
C ALA A 43 7.46 8.73 -3.46
N ASP A 44 7.55 8.92 -2.16
CA ASP A 44 7.54 10.23 -1.52
C ASP A 44 8.87 10.54 -0.84
N ASN A 45 9.16 11.82 -0.62
CA ASN A 45 10.30 12.27 0.17
C ASN A 45 9.88 12.82 1.55
N GLY A 46 8.79 12.30 2.10
CA GLY A 46 8.17 12.72 3.35
C GLY A 46 8.99 12.38 4.58
N VAL A 47 8.32 12.33 5.73
CA VAL A 47 8.95 12.02 7.01
C VAL A 47 9.28 10.53 7.20
N GLY A 48 8.77 9.67 6.31
CA GLY A 48 8.92 8.22 6.40
C GLY A 48 8.07 7.60 7.52
N MET A 49 8.36 6.34 7.82
CA MET A 49 7.69 5.57 8.88
C MET A 49 8.75 4.96 9.81
N ASN A 50 8.46 4.85 11.09
CA ASN A 50 9.33 4.10 12.00
C ASN A 50 9.15 2.58 11.79
N GLU A 51 10.12 1.81 12.27
CA GLU A 51 10.12 0.34 12.09
C GLU A 51 8.91 -0.34 12.74
N GLN A 52 8.39 0.20 13.85
CA GLN A 52 7.22 -0.36 14.53
C GLN A 52 5.93 -0.19 13.71
N VAL A 53 5.71 0.98 13.12
CA VAL A 53 4.55 1.26 12.25
C VAL A 53 4.63 0.41 10.98
N LEU A 54 5.84 0.28 10.41
CA LEU A 54 6.09 -0.64 9.29
C LEU A 54 5.66 -2.07 9.63
N ALA A 55 6.10 -2.60 10.77
CA ALA A 55 5.74 -3.96 11.20
C ALA A 55 4.21 -4.15 11.30
N THR A 56 3.49 -3.22 11.94
CA THR A 56 2.03 -3.29 12.07
C THR A 56 1.32 -3.28 10.72
N CYS A 57 1.71 -2.39 9.80
CA CYS A 57 1.11 -2.34 8.45
C CYS A 57 1.26 -3.64 7.66
N PHE A 58 2.34 -4.40 7.88
CA PHE A 58 2.56 -5.70 7.22
C PHE A 58 1.83 -6.85 7.93
N LEU A 59 1.70 -6.81 9.25
CA LEU A 59 1.02 -7.85 10.04
C LEU A 59 -0.50 -7.84 9.80
N GLU A 60 -1.12 -6.66 9.72
CA GLU A 60 -2.56 -6.53 9.43
C GLU A 60 -2.97 -7.14 8.08
N LYS A 61 -2.04 -7.21 7.12
CA LYS A 61 -2.30 -7.77 5.79
C LYS A 61 -2.10 -9.28 5.69
N ARG A 62 -1.37 -9.92 6.61
CA ARG A 62 -1.18 -11.38 6.62
C ARG A 62 -2.29 -12.14 7.33
N GLY A 63 -3.03 -11.50 8.24
CA GLY A 63 -4.15 -12.14 8.96
C GLY A 63 -5.36 -12.43 8.07
N LYS A 64 -5.66 -11.56 7.09
CA LYS A 64 -6.84 -11.73 6.22
C LYS A 64 -6.70 -12.83 5.17
N SER A 65 -5.49 -13.11 4.69
CA SER A 65 -5.25 -14.11 3.64
C SER A 65 -5.52 -15.54 4.10
N ILE A 66 -5.32 -15.84 5.39
CA ILE A 66 -5.54 -17.18 5.94
C ILE A 66 -7.02 -17.38 6.28
N GLU A 67 -7.68 -16.36 6.84
CA GLU A 67 -9.11 -16.41 7.19
C GLU A 67 -10.01 -16.48 5.95
N GLU A 68 -9.65 -15.82 4.84
CA GLU A 68 -10.40 -15.86 3.58
C GLU A 68 -10.22 -17.22 2.86
N GLU A 69 -9.05 -17.84 2.94
CA GLU A 69 -8.79 -19.19 2.38
C GLU A 69 -9.50 -20.29 3.20
N GLU A 70 -9.55 -20.20 4.53
CA GLU A 70 -10.26 -21.16 5.39
C GLU A 70 -11.79 -21.09 5.20
N GLN A 71 -12.36 -19.89 5.06
CA GLN A 71 -13.81 -19.72 4.82
C GLN A 71 -14.25 -20.20 3.43
N GLU A 72 -13.40 -20.07 2.40
CA GLU A 72 -13.69 -20.56 1.05
C GLU A 72 -13.55 -22.10 0.94
N LEU A 73 -12.72 -22.72 1.78
CA LEU A 73 -12.61 -24.18 1.93
C LEU A 73 -13.78 -24.79 2.72
N ASP A 74 -14.24 -24.11 3.79
CA ASP A 74 -15.37 -24.56 4.61
C ASP A 74 -16.72 -24.51 3.85
N PHE A 75 -16.88 -23.55 2.93
CA PHE A 75 -18.09 -23.46 2.09
C PHE A 75 -18.12 -24.46 0.92
N ARG A 76 -17.03 -25.21 0.70
CA ARG A 76 -16.91 -26.22 -0.37
C ARG A 76 -17.01 -27.67 0.15
N MET A 77 -17.26 -27.87 1.45
CA MET A 77 -17.69 -29.15 2.05
C MET A 77 -19.18 -29.17 2.33
#